data_AF-A5HHC6-F1
#
_entry.id   AF-A5HHC6-F1
#
_cell.length_a   1.000
_cell.length_b   1.000
_cell.length_c   1.000
_cell.angle_alpha   90.00
_cell.angle_beta   90.00
_cell.angle_gamma   90.00
#
_symmetry.space_group_name_H-M   'P 1'
#
loop_
_entity.id
_entity.type
_entity.pdbx_description
1 polymer ?
#
loop_
_entity_poly.entity_id
_entity_poly.type
_entity_poly.pdbx_seq_one_letter_code
_entity_poly.pdbx_strand_id
1 'polypeptide(L)' 'ARPSQCLCSGTDVNCDGKRFASVPAAIPITTQRLWLSNNQLTKLDPGVFDSLAAP' A
#
# COMPACT_ATOMS: atom_id res chain seq x y z
N ALA A 1 10.68 3.81 -1.68
CA ALA A 1 10.05 3.51 -2.98
C ALA A 1 8.67 4.14 -3.01
N ARG A 2 8.15 4.58 -4.16
CA ARG A 2 6.83 5.23 -4.28
C ARG A 2 5.99 4.50 -5.35
N PRO A 3 4.75 4.06 -5.06
CA PRO A 3 3.92 3.45 -6.09
C PRO A 3 3.48 4.54 -7.08
N SER A 4 3.72 4.33 -8.38
CA SER A 4 3.41 5.33 -9.42
C SER A 4 1.91 5.59 -9.61
N GLN A 5 1.06 4.63 -9.25
CA GLN A 5 -0.39 4.72 -9.41
C GLN A 5 -1.10 5.29 -8.17
N CYS A 6 -0.40 5.42 -7.04
CA CYS A 6 -0.95 5.90 -5.78
C CYS A 6 -0.61 7.37 -5.54
N LEU A 7 -1.52 8.09 -4.90
CA LEU A 7 -1.26 9.45 -4.43
C LEU A 7 -0.47 9.36 -3.12
N CYS A 8 0.68 10.02 -3.05
CA CYS A 8 1.53 10.03 -1.86
C CYS A 8 1.67 11.45 -1.32
N SER A 9 1.38 11.67 -0.04
CA SER A 9 1.47 12.97 0.63
C SER A 9 2.03 12.80 2.04
N GLY A 10 3.22 13.31 2.33
CA GLY A 10 3.89 13.05 3.61
C GLY A 10 4.07 11.54 3.86
N THR A 11 3.46 11.03 4.93
CA THR A 11 3.43 9.60 5.31
C THR A 11 2.15 8.88 4.87
N ASP A 12 1.33 9.51 4.05
CA ASP A 12 0.04 8.99 3.57
C ASP A 12 0.20 8.43 2.15
N VAL A 13 -0.28 7.19 1.94
CA VAL A 13 -0.27 6.50 0.65
C VAL A 13 -1.68 6.07 0.28
N ASN A 14 -2.28 6.77 -0.68
CA ASN A 14 -3.63 6.50 -1.15
C ASN A 14 -3.61 5.73 -2.49
N CYS A 15 -3.98 4.47 -2.42
CA CYS A 15 -4.10 3.52 -3.54
C CYS A 15 -5.57 3.11 -3.79
N ASP A 16 -6.54 3.90 -3.35
CA ASP A 16 -7.97 3.60 -3.52
C ASP A 16 -8.36 3.51 -5.01
N GLY A 17 -9.16 2.50 -5.36
CA GLY A 17 -9.75 2.39 -6.70
C GLY A 17 -8.75 2.12 -7.84
N LYS A 18 -7.53 1.70 -7.53
CA LYS A 18 -6.44 1.52 -8.52
C LYS A 18 -6.42 0.15 -9.20
N ARG A 19 -7.40 -0.71 -8.91
CA ARG A 19 -7.55 -2.06 -9.49
C ARG A 19 -6.37 -2.98 -9.19
N PHE A 20 -5.71 -2.79 -8.05
CA PHE A 20 -4.65 -3.68 -7.60
C PHE A 20 -5.19 -5.08 -7.29
N ALA A 21 -4.57 -6.12 -7.85
CA ALA A 21 -4.84 -7.51 -7.51
C ALA A 21 -3.97 -8.03 -6.34
N SER A 22 -2.94 -7.27 -5.98
CA SER A 22 -2.06 -7.51 -4.84
C SER A 22 -1.62 -6.18 -4.22
N VAL A 23 -1.14 -6.21 -2.97
CA VAL A 23 -0.59 -5.01 -2.32
C VAL A 23 0.64 -4.52 -3.10
N PRO A 24 0.76 -3.21 -3.39
CA PRO A 24 1.94 -2.68 -4.07
C PRO A 24 3.23 -2.93 -3.28
N ALA A 25 4.24 -3.57 -3.89
CA ALA A 25 5.52 -3.86 -3.23
C ALA A 25 6.34 -2.60 -2.87
N ALA A 26 6.01 -1.44 -3.44
CA ALA A 26 6.77 -0.20 -3.35
C ALA A 26 6.16 0.81 -2.37
N ILE A 27 5.60 0.36 -1.24
CA ILE A 27 5.10 1.26 -0.19
C ILE A 27 6.29 1.81 0.61
N PRO A 28 6.42 3.15 0.81
CA PRO A 28 7.45 3.72 1.67
C PRO A 28 7.38 3.14 3.09
N ILE A 29 8.52 2.80 3.70
CA ILE A 29 8.57 2.31 5.10
C ILE A 29 8.12 3.36 6.12
N THR A 30 8.10 4.64 5.73
CA THR A 30 7.60 5.74 6.55
C THR A 30 6.08 5.91 6.48
N THR A 31 5.37 5.02 5.77
CA THR A 31 3.91 5.10 5.61
C THR A 31 3.21 4.86 6.94
N GLN A 32 2.39 5.82 7.37
CA GLN A 32 1.56 5.71 8.57
C GLN A 32 0.10 5.38 8.23
N ARG A 33 -0.38 5.83 7.05
CA ARG A 33 -1.73 5.54 6.58
C ARG A 33 -1.69 5.04 5.13
N LEU A 34 -2.30 3.88 4.92
CA LEU A 34 -2.35 3.19 3.64
C LEU A 34 -3.82 2.92 3.28
N TRP A 35 -4.30 3.48 2.17
CA TRP A 35 -5.65 3.19 1.65
C TRP A 35 -5.55 2.23 0.47
N LEU A 36 -6.13 1.04 0.62
CA LEU A 36 -6.20 -0.01 -0.40
C LEU A 36 -7.64 -0.38 -0.78
N SER A 37 -8.62 0.43 -0.38
CA SER A 37 -10.04 0.21 -0.66
C SER A 37 -10.34 0.19 -2.17
N ASN A 38 -11.47 -0.42 -2.54
CA ASN A 38 -11.96 -0.47 -3.93
C ASN A 38 -10.96 -1.05 -4.95
N ASN A 39 -10.08 -1.94 -4.48
CA ASN A 39 -9.17 -2.71 -5.33
C ASN A 39 -9.72 -4.12 -5.60
N GLN A 40 -8.95 -4.95 -6.31
CA GLN A 40 -9.31 -6.32 -6.68
C GLN A 40 -8.57 -7.33 -5.79
N LEU A 41 -8.27 -6.94 -4.55
CA LEU A 41 -7.61 -7.79 -3.57
C LEU A 41 -8.56 -8.91 -3.16
N THR A 42 -8.22 -10.15 -3.48
CA THR A 42 -8.97 -11.35 -3.07
C THR A 42 -8.34 -12.05 -1.86
N LYS A 43 -7.06 -11.76 -1.62
CA LYS A 43 -6.27 -12.25 -0.48
C LYS A 43 -5.19 -11.26 -0.12
N LEU A 44 -4.68 -11.40 1.10
CA LEU A 44 -3.47 -10.73 1.55
C LEU A 44 -2.44 -11.82 1.80
N ASP A 45 -1.31 -11.76 1.09
CA ASP A 45 -0.25 -12.73 1.30
C ASP A 45 0.38 -12.50 2.69
N PRO A 46 0.77 -13.56 3.41
CA PRO A 46 1.46 -13.42 4.68
C PRO A 46 2.68 -12.51 4.55
N GLY A 47 2.86 -11.61 5.51
CA GLY A 47 4.02 -10.73 5.58
C GLY A 47 4.03 -9.55 4.61
N VAL A 48 2.97 -9.35 3.82
CA VAL A 48 2.90 -8.27 2.82
C VAL A 48 2.98 -6.85 3.42
N PHE A 49 2.81 -6.73 4.74
CA PHE A 49 2.94 -5.48 5.49
C PHE A 49 4.10 -5.50 6.51
N ASP A 50 4.96 -6.51 6.51
CA ASP A 50 6.05 -6.62 7.50
C ASP A 50 7.02 -5.44 7.41
N SER A 51 7.18 -4.87 6.22
CA SER A 51 7.98 -3.66 6.00
C SER A 51 7.36 -2.37 6.54
N LEU A 52 6.07 -2.40 6.89
CA LEU A 52 5.33 -1.29 7.50
C LEU A 52 5.29 -1.39 9.02
N ALA A 53 5.41 -2.61 9.55
CA ALA A 53 5.61 -2.85 10.97
C ALA A 53 7.08 -2.59 11.31
N ALA A 54 7.45 -1.31 11.40
CA ALA A 54 8.66 -0.96 12.15
C ALA A 54 8.47 -1.40 13.62
N PRO A 55 9.52 -1.91 14.31
CA PRO A 55 9.48 -2.06 15.75
C PRO A 55 9.26 -0.73 16.48
#